data_AF-A0A0V0IZJ1-F1
#
_entry.id   AF-A0A0V0IZJ1-F1
#
_cell.length_a   1.000
_cell.length_b   1.000
_cell.length_c   1.000
_cell.angle_alpha   90.00
_cell.angle_beta   90.00
_cell.angle_gamma   90.00
#
_symmetry.space_group_name_H-M   'P 1'
#
loop_
_entity.id
_entity.type
_entity.pdbx_description
1 polymer ?
#
loop_
_entity_poly.entity_id
_entity_poly.type
_entity_poly.pdbx_seq_one_letter_code
_entity_poly.pdbx_strand_id
1 'polypeptide(L)'
;MMGRDDIAVGVGGEGGILSDSTILPNVGGYLPMIDQGNGTAGYCRYRQTIPVGHGGRLDIDSNYGFRKSFLPQGTRTYSPLRQPTAQQVMIETISAGPTVVFLIGSLTNFALFLLSNPHLKKNVEHIYIMGGGIRSKNPKGCCPDDASPSCQPQQCGDRGNLFTDFTSNPYAEFNIFMDPFAAYQVIHSDIPITIVPLDATNTILVNKNFLETFEKNQHTYEAQYCFKSLKIIRDTWFDDQFYRVTIQEYRT
;
A
#
# COMPACT_ATOMS: atom_id res chain seq x y z
N MET A 1 -16.57 -8.12 -4.37
CA MET A 1 -16.70 -9.30 -3.51
C MET A 1 -17.99 -10.00 -3.89
N MET A 2 -17.89 -11.24 -4.33
CA MET A 2 -19.04 -12.05 -4.70
C MET A 2 -19.68 -12.61 -3.43
N GLY A 3 -20.94 -12.28 -3.17
CA GLY A 3 -21.82 -13.02 -2.24
C GLY A 3 -21.54 -12.95 -0.74
N ARG A 4 -20.49 -12.27 -0.27
CA ARG A 4 -20.19 -12.08 1.16
C ARG A 4 -20.65 -10.73 1.66
N ASP A 5 -21.97 -10.53 1.64
CA ASP A 5 -22.59 -9.31 2.15
C ASP A 5 -22.56 -9.21 3.69
N ASP A 6 -22.21 -10.30 4.37
CA ASP A 6 -21.99 -10.42 5.81
C ASP A 6 -20.66 -9.82 6.30
N ILE A 7 -19.67 -9.62 5.42
CA ILE A 7 -18.38 -9.05 5.83
C ILE A 7 -18.48 -7.53 5.90
N ALA A 8 -18.34 -6.96 7.10
CA ALA A 8 -18.30 -5.52 7.29
C ALA A 8 -17.15 -4.88 6.48
N VAL A 9 -17.46 -3.80 5.77
CA VAL A 9 -16.46 -3.03 5.01
C VAL A 9 -16.59 -1.58 5.41
N GLY A 10 -15.52 -1.07 6.04
CA GLY A 10 -15.42 0.31 6.43
C GLY A 10 -14.70 1.13 5.37
N VAL A 11 -15.21 2.31 5.06
CA VAL A 11 -14.57 3.24 4.12
C VAL A 11 -13.73 4.25 4.89
N GLY A 12 -12.52 4.53 4.38
CA GLY A 12 -11.73 5.67 4.86
C GLY A 12 -12.44 6.97 4.48
N GLY A 13 -12.96 7.69 5.48
CA GLY A 13 -13.39 9.08 5.33
C GLY A 13 -12.22 10.07 5.22
N GLU A 14 -12.54 11.32 4.92
CA GLU A 14 -11.62 12.45 4.94
C GLU A 14 -11.55 13.03 6.36
N GLY A 15 -10.34 13.34 6.84
CA GLY A 15 -10.12 13.94 8.16
C GLY A 15 -10.18 12.95 9.32
N GLY A 16 -9.76 13.40 10.50
CA GLY A 16 -9.32 12.48 11.54
C GLY A 16 -8.63 13.21 12.67
N ILE A 17 -7.96 14.30 12.31
CA ILE A 17 -7.30 15.20 13.24
C ILE A 17 -7.87 16.60 13.00
N LEU A 18 -8.35 17.24 14.07
CA LEU A 18 -8.79 18.63 14.05
C LEU A 18 -7.59 19.58 14.10
N SER A 19 -7.80 20.86 13.82
CA SER A 19 -6.74 21.88 13.85
C SER A 19 -6.10 22.06 15.23
N ASP A 20 -6.81 21.68 16.30
CA ASP A 20 -6.32 21.67 17.68
C ASP A 20 -5.63 20.34 18.05
N SER A 21 -5.36 19.48 17.06
CA SER A 21 -4.78 18.13 17.20
C SER A 21 -5.67 17.09 17.88
N THR A 22 -6.96 17.38 18.09
CA THR A 22 -7.92 16.39 18.58
C THR A 22 -8.10 15.28 17.55
N ILE A 23 -7.87 14.03 17.97
CA ILE A 23 -8.07 12.85 17.13
C ILE A 23 -9.50 12.35 17.28
N LEU A 24 -10.22 12.27 16.17
CA LEU A 24 -11.61 11.86 16.14
C LEU A 24 -11.72 10.35 15.89
N PRO A 25 -12.53 9.62 16.68
CA PRO A 25 -12.56 8.14 16.65
C PRO A 25 -13.36 7.54 15.48
N ASN A 26 -14.15 8.32 14.75
CA ASN A 26 -15.11 7.80 13.76
C ASN A 26 -14.95 8.41 12.35
N VAL A 27 -13.78 8.93 12.03
CA VAL A 27 -13.45 9.54 10.71
C VAL A 27 -12.14 8.96 10.17
N GLY A 28 -11.87 9.11 8.88
CA GLY A 28 -10.94 8.23 8.16
C GLY A 28 -9.54 8.77 7.84
N GLY A 29 -8.67 7.81 7.55
CA GLY A 29 -7.29 8.02 7.11
C GLY A 29 -7.13 8.14 5.60
N TYR A 30 -8.04 8.83 4.90
CA TYR A 30 -7.81 9.13 3.48
C TYR A 30 -6.59 10.04 3.28
N LEU A 31 -6.37 10.98 4.21
CA LEU A 31 -5.18 11.83 4.24
C LEU A 31 -4.14 11.23 5.18
N PRO A 32 -2.84 11.22 4.82
CA PRO A 32 -1.77 10.91 5.77
C PRO A 32 -1.89 11.75 7.03
N MET A 33 -1.56 11.21 8.21
CA MET A 33 -1.62 11.95 9.48
C MET A 33 -0.84 13.25 9.44
N ILE A 34 0.30 13.26 8.74
CA ILE A 34 1.15 14.44 8.53
C ILE A 34 0.40 15.56 7.78
N ASP A 35 -0.59 15.18 6.98
CA ASP A 35 -1.37 16.08 6.13
C ASP A 35 -2.70 16.53 6.77
N GLN A 36 -3.04 16.07 7.99
CA GLN A 36 -4.32 16.36 8.64
C GLN A 36 -4.32 17.58 9.60
N GLY A 37 -3.40 18.53 9.42
CA GLY A 37 -3.31 19.76 10.24
C GLY A 37 -2.39 20.81 9.62
N ASN A 38 -1.98 21.86 10.34
CA ASN A 38 -0.91 22.76 9.86
C ASN A 38 0.43 22.00 9.90
N GLY A 39 0.82 21.39 8.79
CA GLY A 39 2.02 20.57 8.69
C GLY A 39 3.30 21.40 8.71
N THR A 40 4.41 20.76 9.08
CA THR A 40 5.76 21.34 9.01
C THR A 40 6.19 21.71 7.58
N ALA A 41 5.54 21.14 6.56
CA ALA A 41 5.75 21.43 5.14
C ALA A 41 4.85 22.56 4.58
N GLY A 42 4.11 23.29 5.43
CA GLY A 42 3.23 24.37 4.98
C GLY A 42 2.03 23.85 4.16
N TYR A 43 1.75 24.48 3.01
CA TYR A 43 0.66 24.09 2.11
C TYR A 43 0.98 22.92 1.18
N CYS A 44 2.22 22.42 1.19
CA CYS A 44 2.63 21.26 0.39
C CYS A 44 2.03 20.00 1.01
N ARG A 45 0.96 19.49 0.39
CA ARG A 45 0.29 18.23 0.78
C ARG A 45 0.72 17.11 -0.15
N TYR A 46 0.90 15.91 0.37
CA TYR A 46 1.16 14.72 -0.46
C TYR A 46 0.07 14.51 -1.52
N ARG A 47 -1.19 14.85 -1.22
CA ARG A 47 -2.28 14.79 -2.21
C ARG A 47 -2.03 15.63 -3.48
N GLN A 48 -1.20 16.68 -3.38
CA GLN A 48 -0.82 17.52 -4.52
C GLN A 48 0.26 16.87 -5.38
N THR A 49 1.00 15.88 -4.87
CA THR A 49 2.05 15.17 -5.60
C THR A 49 1.53 13.93 -6.35
N ILE A 50 0.30 13.47 -6.05
CA ILE A 50 -0.36 12.42 -6.84
C ILE A 50 -0.70 13.00 -8.23
N PRO A 51 -0.12 12.48 -9.32
CA PRO A 51 -0.38 12.97 -10.67
C PRO A 51 -1.88 12.89 -10.98
N VAL A 52 -2.41 13.90 -11.65
CA VAL A 52 -3.81 13.93 -12.09
C VAL A 52 -3.85 13.49 -13.55
N GLY A 53 -4.59 12.42 -13.85
CA GLY A 53 -4.78 11.94 -15.23
C GLY A 53 -5.61 12.91 -16.07
N HIS A 54 -5.72 12.65 -17.37
CA HIS A 54 -6.35 13.57 -18.33
C HIS A 54 -7.83 13.89 -18.02
N GLY A 55 -8.55 12.98 -17.35
CA GLY A 55 -9.92 13.13 -16.82
C GLY A 55 -9.98 13.23 -15.28
N GLY A 56 -8.88 13.60 -14.62
CA GLY A 56 -8.84 13.83 -13.18
C GLY A 56 -8.27 12.67 -12.37
N ARG A 57 -8.57 12.64 -11.06
CA ARG A 57 -8.14 11.55 -10.16
C ARG A 57 -8.86 10.22 -10.40
N LEU A 58 -9.95 10.23 -11.17
CA LEU A 58 -10.77 9.06 -11.48
C LEU A 58 -10.21 8.21 -12.63
N ASP A 59 -9.39 8.81 -13.50
CA ASP A 59 -8.77 8.13 -14.66
C ASP A 59 -7.63 7.18 -14.27
N ILE A 60 -7.29 7.10 -12.99
CA ILE A 60 -6.14 6.33 -12.49
C ILE A 60 -6.58 5.01 -11.85
N ASP A 61 -7.87 4.84 -11.52
CA ASP A 61 -8.36 3.57 -10.99
C ASP A 61 -8.71 2.59 -12.12
N SER A 62 -7.67 2.20 -12.85
CA SER A 62 -7.74 1.14 -13.86
C SER A 62 -8.38 -0.12 -13.26
N ASN A 63 -8.13 -0.41 -11.98
CA ASN A 63 -8.67 -1.58 -11.30
C ASN A 63 -10.21 -1.54 -11.21
N TYR A 64 -10.80 -0.40 -10.84
CA TYR A 64 -12.25 -0.21 -10.82
C TYR A 64 -12.89 -0.39 -12.19
N GLY A 65 -12.28 0.20 -13.24
CA GLY A 65 -12.75 0.04 -14.63
C GLY A 65 -12.71 -1.43 -15.09
N PHE A 66 -11.61 -2.14 -14.84
CA PHE A 66 -11.48 -3.55 -15.17
C PHE A 66 -12.48 -4.42 -14.41
N ARG A 67 -12.62 -4.22 -13.09
CA ARG A 67 -13.61 -4.93 -12.29
C ARG A 67 -15.02 -4.76 -12.85
N LYS A 68 -15.40 -3.56 -13.27
CA LYS A 68 -16.75 -3.31 -13.79
C LYS A 68 -17.01 -3.89 -15.17
N SER A 69 -15.98 -4.06 -15.99
CA SER A 69 -16.16 -4.46 -17.39
C SER A 69 -16.48 -5.94 -17.60
N PHE A 70 -16.07 -6.84 -16.69
CA PHE A 70 -16.31 -8.28 -16.89
C PHE A 70 -16.54 -9.12 -15.62
N LEU A 71 -16.23 -8.61 -14.41
CA LEU A 71 -16.57 -9.38 -13.21
C LEU A 71 -18.09 -9.34 -12.98
N PRO A 72 -18.69 -10.46 -12.52
CA PRO A 72 -20.06 -10.45 -12.03
C PRO A 72 -20.25 -9.37 -10.96
N GLN A 73 -21.24 -8.50 -11.14
CA GLN A 73 -21.54 -7.45 -10.18
C GLN A 73 -22.46 -8.01 -9.11
N GLY A 74 -21.99 -8.00 -7.86
CA GLY A 74 -22.82 -8.33 -6.71
C GLY A 74 -23.84 -7.24 -6.41
N THR A 75 -24.81 -7.56 -5.56
CA THR A 75 -25.84 -6.66 -5.03
C THR A 75 -25.27 -5.58 -4.10
N ARG A 76 -24.07 -5.80 -3.55
CA ARG A 76 -23.39 -4.84 -2.68
C ARG A 76 -23.13 -3.51 -3.39
N THR A 77 -23.76 -2.45 -2.90
CA THR A 77 -23.51 -1.08 -3.36
C THR A 77 -22.72 -0.30 -2.32
N TYR A 78 -21.82 0.56 -2.80
CA TYR A 78 -21.05 1.46 -1.96
C TYR A 78 -21.68 2.85 -2.01
N SER A 79 -22.18 3.32 -0.87
CA SER A 79 -22.78 4.64 -0.71
C SER A 79 -21.97 5.40 0.35
N PRO A 80 -21.16 6.40 -0.04
CA PRO A 80 -20.20 7.05 0.86
C PRO A 80 -20.79 7.56 2.18
N LEU A 81 -22.06 7.99 2.19
CA LEU A 81 -22.74 8.53 3.38
C LEU A 81 -23.51 7.48 4.20
N ARG A 82 -23.57 6.24 3.74
CA ARG A 82 -24.35 5.15 4.39
C ARG A 82 -23.47 4.00 4.87
N GLN A 83 -22.19 4.00 4.51
CA GLN A 83 -21.28 2.94 4.92
C GLN A 83 -20.59 3.29 6.24
N PRO A 84 -20.32 2.29 7.08
CA PRO A 84 -19.50 2.50 8.26
C PRO A 84 -18.12 2.99 7.84
N THR A 85 -17.48 3.77 8.72
CA THR A 85 -16.10 4.18 8.49
C THR A 85 -15.14 3.02 8.80
N ALA A 86 -13.93 3.08 8.25
CA ALA A 86 -12.87 2.13 8.58
C ALA A 86 -12.66 2.04 10.09
N GLN A 87 -12.71 3.17 10.80
CA GLN A 87 -12.61 3.21 12.26
C GLN A 87 -13.74 2.44 12.95
N GLN A 88 -14.99 2.66 12.54
CA GLN A 88 -16.14 1.96 13.13
C GLN A 88 -16.01 0.44 12.99
N VAL A 89 -15.64 -0.03 11.80
CA VAL A 89 -15.44 -1.48 11.57
C VAL A 89 -14.29 -2.03 12.40
N MET A 90 -13.17 -1.31 12.52
CA MET A 90 -12.05 -1.73 13.38
C MET A 90 -12.44 -1.77 14.86
N ILE A 91 -13.12 -0.74 15.36
CA ILE A 91 -13.60 -0.68 16.75
C ILE A 91 -14.53 -1.84 17.05
N GLU A 92 -15.54 -2.08 16.21
CA GLU A 92 -16.49 -3.17 16.40
C GLU A 92 -15.79 -4.54 16.37
N THR A 93 -14.98 -4.78 15.35
CA THR A 93 -14.28 -6.07 15.15
C THR A 93 -13.30 -6.36 16.29
N ILE A 94 -12.44 -5.40 16.64
CA ILE A 94 -11.39 -5.60 17.65
C ILE A 94 -11.98 -5.59 19.07
N SER A 95 -13.11 -4.91 19.30
CA SER A 95 -13.82 -5.01 20.58
C SER A 95 -14.47 -6.38 20.79
N ALA A 96 -14.86 -7.07 19.71
CA ALA A 96 -15.52 -8.37 19.78
C ALA A 96 -14.58 -9.51 20.22
N GLY A 97 -13.27 -9.40 20.01
CA GLY A 97 -12.32 -10.40 20.48
C GLY A 97 -10.92 -10.28 19.88
N PRO A 98 -10.05 -11.26 20.19
CA PRO A 98 -8.70 -11.33 19.65
C PRO A 98 -8.69 -11.26 18.11
N THR A 99 -7.88 -10.36 17.55
CA THR A 99 -7.89 -10.02 16.13
C THR A 99 -6.47 -9.96 15.57
N VAL A 100 -6.27 -10.59 14.41
CA VAL A 100 -5.06 -10.43 13.59
C VAL A 100 -5.32 -9.39 12.51
N VAL A 101 -4.39 -8.46 12.34
CA VAL A 101 -4.54 -7.32 11.43
C VAL A 101 -3.55 -7.44 10.27
N PHE A 102 -4.02 -7.24 9.04
CA PHE A 102 -3.20 -7.16 7.84
C PHE A 102 -3.26 -5.72 7.28
N LEU A 103 -2.11 -5.06 7.19
CA LEU A 103 -1.95 -3.71 6.65
C LEU A 103 -1.21 -3.82 5.31
N ILE A 104 -1.92 -3.59 4.21
CA ILE A 104 -1.42 -3.73 2.82
C ILE A 104 -1.52 -2.42 2.01
N GLY A 105 -1.51 -1.31 2.73
CA GLY A 105 -1.55 0.06 2.20
C GLY A 105 -0.92 1.00 3.22
N SER A 106 -1.16 2.31 3.12
CA SER A 106 -0.71 3.25 4.16
C SER A 106 -1.34 2.92 5.52
N LEU A 107 -0.57 3.11 6.59
CA LEU A 107 -0.92 2.63 7.92
C LEU A 107 -1.84 3.60 8.68
N THR A 108 -2.27 4.68 8.02
CA THR A 108 -3.01 5.82 8.57
C THR A 108 -4.25 5.41 9.35
N ASN A 109 -5.11 4.57 8.77
CA ASN A 109 -6.35 4.14 9.44
C ASN A 109 -6.04 3.43 10.77
N PHE A 110 -5.08 2.51 10.76
CA PHE A 110 -4.75 1.73 11.95
C PHE A 110 -4.02 2.56 13.01
N ALA A 111 -3.16 3.50 12.60
CA ALA A 111 -2.55 4.46 13.53
C ALA A 111 -3.60 5.33 14.22
N LEU A 112 -4.56 5.88 13.48
CA LEU A 112 -5.67 6.64 14.06
C LEU A 112 -6.50 5.79 15.04
N PHE A 113 -6.73 4.52 14.72
CA PHE A 113 -7.41 3.57 15.61
C PHE A 113 -6.66 3.39 16.93
N LEU A 114 -5.35 3.12 16.88
CA LEU A 114 -4.53 2.92 18.06
C LEU A 114 -4.47 4.17 18.96
N LEU A 115 -4.40 5.35 18.34
CA LEU A 115 -4.34 6.62 19.06
C LEU A 115 -5.68 6.98 19.72
N SER A 116 -6.80 6.73 19.04
CA SER A 116 -8.14 7.03 19.55
C SER A 116 -8.69 5.95 20.49
N ASN A 117 -8.23 4.70 20.36
CA ASN A 117 -8.71 3.54 21.12
C ASN A 117 -7.55 2.74 21.75
N PRO A 118 -6.67 3.35 22.56
CA PRO A 118 -5.47 2.68 23.08
C PRO A 118 -5.78 1.45 23.94
N HIS A 119 -6.95 1.43 24.60
CA HIS A 119 -7.41 0.32 25.42
C HIS A 119 -7.76 -0.96 24.62
N LEU A 120 -8.03 -0.83 23.31
CA LEU A 120 -8.34 -1.96 22.43
C LEU A 120 -7.09 -2.62 21.83
N LYS A 121 -5.91 -1.99 21.96
CA LYS A 121 -4.62 -2.55 21.53
C LYS A 121 -4.39 -3.98 22.04
N LYS A 122 -4.83 -4.26 23.28
CA LYS A 122 -4.70 -5.57 23.94
C LYS A 122 -5.44 -6.72 23.24
N ASN A 123 -6.42 -6.41 22.40
CA ASN A 123 -7.18 -7.40 21.64
C ASN A 123 -6.54 -7.66 20.26
N VAL A 124 -5.47 -6.95 19.90
CA VAL A 124 -4.73 -7.20 18.66
C VAL A 124 -3.63 -8.20 18.94
N GLU A 125 -3.75 -9.41 18.38
CA GLU A 125 -2.80 -10.50 18.62
C GLU A 125 -1.51 -10.30 17.83
N HIS A 126 -1.64 -9.86 16.57
CA HIS A 126 -0.52 -9.71 15.66
C HIS A 126 -0.87 -8.75 14.52
N ILE A 127 0.12 -8.00 14.03
CA ILE A 127 -0.01 -7.15 12.85
C ILE A 127 0.96 -7.63 11.76
N TYR A 128 0.44 -7.89 10.57
CA TYR A 128 1.22 -8.14 9.36
C TYR A 128 1.21 -6.88 8.50
N ILE A 129 2.39 -6.35 8.18
CA ILE A 129 2.53 -5.11 7.42
C ILE A 129 3.24 -5.42 6.11
N MET A 130 2.60 -5.18 4.96
CA MET A 130 3.33 -5.10 3.69
C MET A 130 3.81 -3.66 3.51
N GLY A 131 5.12 -3.48 3.61
CA GLY A 131 5.75 -2.18 3.43
C GLY A 131 7.19 -2.13 3.93
N GLY A 132 7.89 -1.09 3.53
CA GLY A 132 9.29 -0.86 3.89
C GLY A 132 10.32 -1.65 3.07
N GLY A 133 11.59 -1.39 3.34
CA GLY A 133 12.75 -2.11 2.81
C GLY A 133 13.85 -2.14 3.86
N ILE A 134 14.30 -3.32 4.28
CA ILE A 134 15.23 -3.53 5.40
C ILE A 134 16.68 -3.52 4.93
N ARG A 135 17.00 -4.17 3.81
CA ARG A 135 18.38 -4.24 3.27
C ARG A 135 18.61 -3.22 2.17
N SER A 136 17.83 -2.14 2.15
CA SER A 136 17.98 -1.05 1.18
C SER A 136 19.34 -0.35 1.35
N LYS A 137 20.39 -0.90 0.73
CA LYS A 137 21.80 -0.56 0.99
C LYS A 137 22.48 0.15 -0.18
N ASN A 138 21.89 0.15 -1.37
CA ASN A 138 22.52 0.75 -2.55
C ASN A 138 21.65 1.83 -3.23
N PRO A 139 21.71 3.08 -2.75
CA PRO A 139 20.95 4.20 -3.31
C PRO A 139 21.40 4.65 -4.70
N LYS A 140 22.65 4.34 -5.10
CA LYS A 140 23.23 4.74 -6.40
C LYS A 140 22.84 3.79 -7.54
N GLY A 141 22.10 2.73 -7.23
CA GLY A 141 21.67 1.75 -8.19
C GLY A 141 22.83 1.09 -8.92
N CYS A 142 22.83 1.14 -10.26
CA CYS A 142 23.78 0.40 -11.10
C CYS A 142 25.16 1.05 -11.21
N CYS A 143 25.38 2.14 -10.47
CA CYS A 143 26.62 2.88 -10.45
C CYS A 143 27.24 2.82 -9.04
N PRO A 144 27.89 1.71 -8.66
CA PRO A 144 28.67 1.64 -7.42
C PRO A 144 29.81 2.67 -7.41
N ASP A 145 30.46 2.86 -6.25
CA ASP A 145 31.46 3.92 -6.05
C ASP A 145 32.68 3.84 -6.99
N ASP A 146 32.91 2.68 -7.60
CA ASP A 146 33.94 2.37 -8.59
C ASP A 146 33.45 2.45 -10.05
N ALA A 147 32.21 2.87 -10.29
CA ALA A 147 31.63 2.97 -11.63
C ALA A 147 32.24 4.11 -12.47
N SER A 148 32.26 3.91 -13.79
CA SER A 148 32.70 4.92 -14.77
C SER A 148 31.95 6.25 -14.56
N PRO A 149 32.60 7.41 -14.78
CA PRO A 149 31.92 8.73 -14.80
C PRO A 149 30.78 8.83 -15.81
N SER A 150 30.74 7.93 -16.79
CA SER A 150 29.66 7.82 -17.79
C SER A 150 28.47 6.97 -17.33
N CYS A 151 28.52 6.39 -16.13
CA CYS A 151 27.46 5.55 -15.60
C CYS A 151 26.23 6.41 -15.28
N GLN A 152 25.13 6.13 -15.95
CA GLN A 152 23.85 6.78 -15.68
C GLN A 152 23.17 6.00 -14.54
N PRO A 153 22.84 6.65 -13.40
CA PRO A 153 22.13 5.99 -12.31
C PRO A 153 20.84 5.36 -12.84
N GLN A 154 20.76 4.03 -12.76
CA GLN A 154 19.58 3.26 -13.11
C GLN A 154 18.99 2.60 -11.87
N GLN A 155 17.73 2.22 -12.03
CA GLN A 155 16.86 1.60 -11.05
C GLN A 155 17.27 0.15 -10.68
N CYS A 156 18.39 -0.09 -9.99
CA CYS A 156 18.78 -1.46 -9.56
C CYS A 156 19.35 -1.57 -8.13
N GLY A 157 19.60 -2.79 -7.64
CA GLY A 157 20.00 -3.09 -6.25
C GLY A 157 18.83 -3.22 -5.26
N ASP A 158 19.13 -3.44 -3.98
CA ASP A 158 18.15 -3.39 -2.89
C ASP A 158 17.83 -1.92 -2.60
N ARG A 159 16.72 -1.43 -3.17
CA ARG A 159 16.29 -0.02 -3.08
C ARG A 159 14.80 0.08 -2.74
N GLY A 160 14.37 1.28 -2.36
CA GLY A 160 12.97 1.67 -2.26
C GLY A 160 12.26 1.68 -3.61
N ASN A 161 10.95 1.90 -3.61
CA ASN A 161 10.13 1.84 -4.82
C ASN A 161 9.50 3.18 -5.23
N LEU A 162 9.87 4.31 -4.62
CA LEU A 162 9.35 5.63 -5.01
C LEU A 162 9.72 5.99 -6.47
N PHE A 163 8.72 6.07 -7.36
CA PHE A 163 8.97 6.32 -8.80
C PHE A 163 9.18 7.80 -9.16
N THR A 164 8.57 8.76 -8.45
CA THR A 164 8.70 10.20 -8.73
C THR A 164 9.87 10.88 -8.04
N ASP A 165 10.41 10.27 -6.98
CA ASP A 165 11.35 10.93 -6.07
C ASP A 165 12.53 10.04 -5.66
N PHE A 166 12.88 9.07 -6.52
CA PHE A 166 13.98 8.13 -6.30
C PHE A 166 15.33 8.84 -6.06
N THR A 167 15.55 10.02 -6.63
CA THR A 167 16.82 10.74 -6.51
C THR A 167 17.02 11.35 -5.12
N SER A 168 15.96 11.81 -4.46
CA SER A 168 16.05 12.40 -3.12
C SER A 168 15.81 11.37 -2.01
N ASN A 169 15.00 10.34 -2.29
CA ASN A 169 14.68 9.27 -1.36
C ASN A 169 14.71 7.89 -2.04
N PRO A 170 15.91 7.32 -2.26
CA PRO A 170 16.08 6.03 -2.92
C PRO A 170 15.74 4.83 -2.03
N TYR A 171 15.45 5.05 -0.75
CA TYR A 171 15.33 3.97 0.25
C TYR A 171 13.89 3.60 0.56
N ALA A 172 12.99 4.57 0.50
CA ALA A 172 11.65 4.41 1.03
C ALA A 172 10.74 3.55 0.13
N GLU A 173 9.84 2.84 0.79
CA GLU A 173 8.76 2.09 0.16
C GLU A 173 7.46 2.89 0.26
N PHE A 174 6.61 2.81 -0.76
CA PHE A 174 5.37 3.57 -0.91
C PHE A 174 4.47 3.58 0.32
N ASN A 175 4.05 2.43 0.85
CA ASN A 175 3.10 2.38 1.97
C ASN A 175 3.63 3.09 3.22
N ILE A 176 4.93 2.99 3.49
CA ILE A 176 5.59 3.68 4.60
C ILE A 176 5.78 5.17 4.28
N PHE A 177 6.20 5.50 3.06
CA PHE A 177 6.45 6.88 2.63
C PHE A 177 5.16 7.72 2.58
N MET A 178 4.04 7.10 2.23
CA MET A 178 2.72 7.73 2.19
C MET A 178 2.35 8.37 3.53
N ASP A 179 2.69 7.71 4.64
CA ASP A 179 2.43 8.23 5.99
C ASP A 179 3.47 7.72 7.02
N PRO A 180 4.66 8.34 7.06
CA PRO A 180 5.74 7.89 7.93
C PRO A 180 5.40 8.02 9.41
N PHE A 181 4.55 8.99 9.76
CA PHE A 181 4.10 9.17 11.14
C PHE A 181 3.16 8.05 11.56
N ALA A 182 2.18 7.69 10.72
CA ALA A 182 1.35 6.53 11.01
C ALA A 182 2.17 5.24 11.10
N ALA A 183 3.15 5.05 10.21
CA ALA A 183 4.04 3.90 10.29
C ALA A 183 4.82 3.86 11.60
N TYR A 184 5.36 5.01 12.05
CA TYR A 184 6.00 5.13 13.35
C TYR A 184 5.06 4.72 14.49
N GLN A 185 3.83 5.22 14.51
CA GLN A 185 2.85 4.92 15.56
C GLN A 185 2.51 3.43 15.62
N VAL A 186 2.31 2.78 14.47
CA VAL A 186 1.99 1.34 14.42
C VAL A 186 3.19 0.50 14.84
N ILE A 187 4.38 0.78 14.30
CA ILE A 187 5.61 0.02 14.61
C ILE A 187 5.99 0.11 16.09
N HIS A 188 5.73 1.26 16.73
CA HIS A 188 6.01 1.49 18.16
C HIS A 188 4.80 1.23 19.06
N SER A 189 3.70 0.69 18.52
CA SER A 189 2.65 0.14 19.36
C SER A 189 3.14 -1.24 19.77
N ASP A 190 3.53 -1.52 21.01
CA ASP A 190 4.03 -2.84 21.49
C ASP A 190 3.19 -4.13 21.24
N ILE A 191 2.39 -4.20 20.16
CA ILE A 191 1.77 -5.38 19.58
C ILE A 191 2.86 -6.16 18.81
N PRO A 192 2.81 -7.50 18.76
CA PRO A 192 3.65 -8.30 17.87
C PRO A 192 3.46 -7.93 16.38
N ILE A 193 4.57 -7.70 15.67
CA ILE A 193 4.55 -7.25 14.26
C ILE A 193 5.42 -8.17 13.40
N THR A 194 4.91 -8.52 12.21
CA THR A 194 5.69 -9.07 11.10
C THR A 194 5.66 -8.08 9.94
N ILE A 195 6.82 -7.55 9.58
CA ILE A 195 6.98 -6.74 8.37
C ILE A 195 7.29 -7.67 7.21
N VAL A 196 6.56 -7.48 6.10
CA VAL A 196 6.76 -8.12 4.79
C VAL A 196 7.31 -7.03 3.84
N PRO A 197 8.63 -6.77 3.88
CA PRO A 197 9.25 -5.67 3.15
C PRO A 197 9.49 -6.03 1.68
N LEU A 198 9.95 -5.05 0.90
CA LEU A 198 10.42 -5.22 -0.48
C LEU A 198 11.45 -6.35 -0.61
N ASP A 199 12.34 -6.50 0.37
CA ASP A 199 13.33 -7.58 0.44
C ASP A 199 12.73 -8.97 0.33
N ALA A 200 11.53 -9.16 0.88
CA ALA A 200 10.80 -10.42 0.84
C ALA A 200 9.92 -10.48 -0.42
N THR A 201 9.19 -9.41 -0.74
CA THR A 201 8.26 -9.43 -1.88
C THR A 201 8.97 -9.51 -3.22
N ASN A 202 10.17 -8.94 -3.35
CA ASN A 202 10.98 -9.00 -4.57
C ASN A 202 11.53 -10.42 -4.85
N THR A 203 11.47 -11.32 -3.87
CA THR A 203 11.80 -12.75 -4.09
C THR A 203 10.69 -13.52 -4.80
N ILE A 204 9.46 -12.98 -4.81
CA ILE A 204 8.30 -13.62 -5.42
C ILE A 204 8.20 -13.18 -6.90
N LEU A 205 8.91 -13.93 -7.74
CA LEU A 205 9.04 -13.61 -9.16
C LEU A 205 7.83 -14.09 -9.98
N VAL A 206 7.25 -13.18 -10.76
CA VAL A 206 6.30 -13.52 -11.85
C VAL A 206 7.12 -13.73 -13.12
N ASN A 207 7.54 -14.97 -13.38
CA ASN A 207 8.31 -15.27 -14.59
C ASN A 207 7.42 -15.49 -15.83
N LYS A 208 8.04 -15.49 -17.02
CA LYS A 208 7.33 -15.66 -18.30
C LYS A 208 6.52 -16.94 -18.37
N ASN A 209 7.08 -18.06 -17.89
CA ASN A 209 6.39 -19.36 -17.89
C ASN A 209 5.14 -19.34 -17.00
N PHE A 210 5.21 -18.70 -15.83
CA PHE A 210 4.06 -18.52 -14.95
C PHE A 210 2.96 -17.72 -15.66
N LEU A 211 3.31 -16.60 -16.28
CA LEU A 211 2.34 -15.74 -16.94
C LEU A 211 1.68 -16.42 -18.16
N GLU A 212 2.46 -17.12 -18.99
CA GLU A 212 1.94 -17.91 -20.11
C GLU A 212 1.04 -19.07 -19.65
N THR A 213 1.42 -19.71 -18.53
CA THR A 213 0.60 -20.76 -17.92
C THR A 213 -0.70 -20.17 -17.38
N PHE A 214 -0.65 -19.02 -16.70
CA PHE A 214 -1.85 -18.36 -16.18
C PHE A 214 -2.78 -17.91 -17.32
N GLU A 215 -2.22 -17.37 -18.40
CA GLU A 215 -2.98 -16.97 -19.60
C GLU A 215 -3.80 -18.13 -20.18
N LYS A 216 -3.22 -19.34 -20.20
CA LYS A 216 -3.88 -20.56 -20.69
C LYS A 216 -4.91 -21.15 -19.71
N ASN A 217 -4.78 -20.87 -18.42
CA ASN A 217 -5.54 -21.53 -17.34
C ASN A 217 -6.45 -20.58 -16.54
N GLN A 218 -7.04 -19.57 -17.19
CA GLN A 218 -7.94 -18.57 -16.57
C GLN A 218 -9.44 -18.89 -16.77
N HIS A 219 -9.87 -20.06 -16.32
CA HIS A 219 -11.23 -20.57 -16.61
C HIS A 219 -12.36 -19.94 -15.79
N THR A 220 -12.05 -19.09 -14.81
CA THR A 220 -13.04 -18.36 -13.99
C THR A 220 -12.90 -16.85 -14.16
N TYR A 221 -13.95 -16.10 -13.83
CA TYR A 221 -13.92 -14.63 -13.90
C TYR A 221 -12.85 -14.04 -12.96
N GLU A 222 -12.64 -14.65 -11.79
CA GLU A 222 -11.64 -14.23 -10.82
C GLU A 222 -10.24 -14.47 -11.37
N ALA A 223 -10.02 -15.64 -11.97
CA ALA A 223 -8.74 -15.96 -12.61
C ALA A 223 -8.44 -15.00 -13.77
N GLN A 224 -9.44 -14.66 -14.58
CA GLN A 224 -9.31 -13.66 -15.65
C GLN A 224 -8.98 -12.28 -15.11
N TYR A 225 -9.57 -11.90 -13.96
CA TYR A 225 -9.28 -10.64 -13.32
C TYR A 225 -7.86 -10.58 -12.76
N CYS A 226 -7.45 -11.60 -12.01
CA CYS A 226 -6.07 -11.71 -11.53
C CYS A 226 -5.06 -11.66 -12.68
N PHE A 227 -5.31 -12.40 -13.77
CA PHE A 227 -4.45 -12.40 -14.95
C PHE A 227 -4.38 -11.01 -15.60
N LYS A 228 -5.53 -10.37 -15.85
CA LYS A 228 -5.56 -9.02 -16.44
C LYS A 228 -4.86 -7.98 -15.56
N SER A 229 -5.07 -8.03 -14.24
CA SER A 229 -4.36 -7.16 -13.29
C SER A 229 -2.85 -7.34 -13.38
N LEU A 230 -2.36 -8.58 -13.39
CA LEU A 230 -0.93 -8.88 -13.57
C LEU A 230 -0.40 -8.43 -14.93
N LYS A 231 -1.18 -8.65 -16.00
CA LYS A 231 -0.84 -8.26 -17.37
C LYS A 231 -0.69 -6.74 -17.50
N ILE A 232 -1.56 -5.95 -16.88
CA ILE A 232 -1.43 -4.49 -16.87
C ILE A 232 -0.15 -4.09 -16.18
N ILE A 233 0.12 -4.62 -14.98
CA ILE A 233 1.35 -4.32 -14.24
C ILE A 233 2.57 -4.62 -15.11
N ARG A 234 2.58 -5.75 -15.83
CA ARG A 234 3.62 -6.08 -16.82
C ARG A 234 3.70 -5.05 -17.95
N ASP A 235 2.59 -4.77 -18.60
CA ASP A 235 2.54 -3.94 -19.82
C ASP A 235 2.86 -2.47 -19.53
N THR A 236 2.64 -2.03 -18.30
CA THR A 236 2.96 -0.66 -17.83
C THR A 236 4.23 -0.61 -16.99
N TRP A 237 4.97 -1.72 -16.86
CA TRP A 237 6.20 -1.74 -16.08
C TRP A 237 7.26 -0.88 -16.76
N PHE A 238 8.03 -0.13 -15.99
CA PHE A 238 8.87 0.96 -16.49
C PHE A 238 10.16 0.50 -17.20
N ASP A 239 10.36 -0.82 -17.34
CA ASP A 239 11.49 -1.46 -18.02
C ASP A 239 11.17 -2.89 -18.47
N ASP A 240 12.04 -3.50 -19.28
CA ASP A 240 11.99 -4.93 -19.65
C ASP A 240 12.33 -5.88 -18.47
N GLN A 241 12.40 -5.38 -17.24
CA GLN A 241 12.78 -6.15 -16.04
C GLN A 241 11.58 -6.71 -15.27
N PHE A 242 10.35 -6.65 -15.79
CA PHE A 242 9.20 -7.31 -15.14
C PHE A 242 9.47 -8.78 -14.77
N TYR A 243 10.25 -9.49 -15.61
CA TYR A 243 10.66 -10.87 -15.37
C TYR A 243 12.00 -11.03 -14.63
N ARG A 244 12.68 -9.93 -14.29
CA ARG A 244 14.05 -9.91 -13.77
C ARG A 244 14.10 -9.14 -12.44
N VAL A 245 14.13 -9.90 -11.35
CA VAL A 245 14.97 -9.54 -10.20
C VAL A 245 16.03 -10.63 -10.14
N THR A 246 17.25 -10.28 -10.50
CA THR A 246 18.39 -11.18 -10.43
C THR A 246 18.61 -11.49 -8.95
N ILE A 247 18.49 -12.76 -8.57
CA ILE A 247 19.03 -13.24 -7.29
C ILE A 247 20.53 -12.94 -7.37
N GLN A 248 20.98 -11.85 -6.72
CA GLN A 248 22.39 -11.80 -6.33
C GLN A 248 22.55 -12.95 -5.34
N GLU A 249 23.27 -13.98 -5.79
CA GLU A 249 23.70 -15.10 -4.95
C GLU A 249 24.22 -14.53 -3.64
N TYR A 250 23.51 -14.83 -2.54
CA TYR A 250 24.07 -14.73 -1.21
C TYR A 250 25.19 -15.77 -1.13
N ARG A 251 26.39 -15.42 -1.61
CA ARG A 251 27.61 -16.11 -1.25
C ARG A 251 27.95 -15.70 0.18
N THR A 252 27.68 -16.63 1.09
CA THR A 252 28.32 -16.72 2.41
C THR A 252 29.84 -16.71 2.29
#